data_AF-A0A0L1JFU8-F1
#
_entry.id   AF-A0A0L1JFU8-F1
#
_cell.length_a   1.000
_cell.length_b   1.000
_cell.length_c   1.000
_cell.angle_alpha   90.00
_cell.angle_beta   90.00
_cell.angle_gamma   90.00
#
_symmetry.space_group_name_H-M   'P 1'
#
loop_
_entity.id
_entity.type
_entity.pdbx_description
1 polymer ?
#
loop_
_entity_poly.entity_id
_entity_poly.type
_entity_poly.pdbx_seq_one_letter_code
_entity_poly.pdbx_strand_id
1 'polypeptide(L)'
;MAPSEYSIRLQKGITGGFAPPTPSAILQLVKSAGDSNIIISEAVRPDGQPGLQQQPEKTLDASDGEAESLVTELYEILKDLPLEIPPGSEDIYRMDTSIAWGSEDLVWHNGGPQGCVRATSDVQPSETERAGFRRAVDIVWELVGMANP
;
A
#
# COMPACT_ATOMS: atom_id res chain seq x y z
N MET A 1 -9.64 1.61 16.54
CA MET A 1 -8.37 2.26 16.91
C MET A 1 -7.28 1.54 16.15
N ALA A 2 -6.37 2.29 15.54
CA ALA A 2 -5.22 1.73 14.85
C ALA A 2 -4.37 0.86 15.79
N PRO A 3 -3.73 -0.21 15.30
CA PRO A 3 -2.76 -0.98 16.07
C PRO A 3 -1.61 -0.11 16.59
N SER A 4 -1.02 -0.48 17.73
CA SER A 4 0.13 0.25 18.32
C SER A 4 1.42 0.06 17.52
N GLU A 5 1.52 -1.05 16.77
CA GLU A 5 2.58 -1.39 15.83
C GLU A 5 1.99 -1.85 14.50
N TYR A 6 2.53 -1.33 13.41
CA TYR A 6 2.15 -1.72 12.05
C TYR A 6 3.23 -1.37 11.02
N SER A 7 3.14 -2.04 9.87
CA SER A 7 3.89 -1.74 8.67
C SER A 7 2.95 -1.64 7.47
N ILE A 8 3.15 -0.62 6.65
CA ILE A 8 2.39 -0.38 5.42
C ILE A 8 3.39 -0.26 4.28
N ARG A 9 3.17 -1.00 3.21
CA ARG A 9 3.93 -0.87 1.96
C ARG A 9 2.97 -0.65 0.81
N LEU A 10 3.06 0.49 0.15
CA LEU A 10 2.39 0.73 -1.13
C LEU A 10 3.40 0.63 -2.25
N GLN A 11 3.06 -0.08 -3.32
CA GLN A 11 3.84 -0.11 -4.56
C GLN A 11 2.92 0.16 -5.74
N LYS A 12 3.28 1.13 -6.58
CA LYS A 12 2.64 1.41 -7.86
C LYS A 12 3.49 0.85 -9.00
N GLY A 13 2.87 0.28 -10.02
CA GLY A 13 3.54 -0.44 -11.11
C GLY A 13 3.75 -1.92 -10.77
N ILE A 14 2.66 -2.62 -10.43
CA ILE A 14 2.65 -4.06 -10.11
C ILE A 14 2.25 -4.93 -11.30
N THR A 15 1.62 -4.34 -12.31
CA THR A 15 1.20 -5.04 -13.51
C THR A 15 2.33 -5.06 -14.53
N GLY A 16 2.63 -6.25 -15.01
CA GLY A 16 3.60 -6.51 -16.07
C GLY A 16 2.95 -7.24 -17.24
N GLY A 17 3.67 -7.31 -18.36
CA GLY A 17 3.28 -8.09 -19.53
C GLY A 17 4.36 -9.13 -19.82
N PHE A 18 4.92 -9.06 -21.03
CA PHE A 18 6.14 -9.78 -21.36
C PHE A 18 7.34 -9.29 -20.51
N ALA A 19 7.42 -7.98 -20.28
CA ALA A 19 8.40 -7.41 -19.35
C ALA A 19 7.87 -7.48 -17.91
N PRO A 20 8.76 -7.71 -16.91
CA PRO A 20 8.40 -7.62 -15.51
C PRO A 20 7.75 -6.27 -15.17
N PRO A 21 6.96 -6.19 -14.09
CA PRO A 21 6.45 -4.92 -13.59
C PRO A 21 7.58 -3.91 -13.38
N THR A 22 7.31 -2.65 -13.70
CA THR A 22 8.28 -1.55 -13.54
C THR A 22 7.73 -0.55 -12.53
N PRO A 23 8.09 -0.68 -11.24
CA PRO A 23 7.50 0.17 -10.21
C PRO A 23 7.81 1.64 -10.44
N SER A 24 6.79 2.49 -10.32
CA SER A 24 6.93 3.95 -10.38
C SER A 24 7.07 4.56 -8.99
N ALA A 25 6.56 3.90 -7.95
CA ALA A 25 6.67 4.34 -6.56
C ALA A 25 6.66 3.14 -5.61
N ILE A 26 7.44 3.24 -4.54
CA ILE A 26 7.41 2.37 -3.35
C ILE A 26 7.38 3.28 -2.13
N LEU A 27 6.33 3.17 -1.34
CA LEU A 27 6.14 3.89 -0.08
C LEU A 27 6.16 2.87 1.05
N GLN A 28 6.94 3.11 2.08
CA GLN A 28 7.03 2.26 3.26
C GLN A 28 6.80 3.11 4.49
N LEU A 29 5.78 2.78 5.28
CA LEU A 29 5.48 3.41 6.56
C LEU A 29 5.64 2.35 7.65
N VAL A 30 6.34 2.67 8.73
CA VAL A 30 6.57 1.75 9.86
C VAL A 30 6.32 2.50 11.15
N LYS A 31 5.47 1.94 11.99
CA LYS A 31 5.21 2.41 13.35
C LYS A 31 5.54 1.29 14.31
N SER A 32 6.58 1.46 15.13
CA SER A 32 6.94 0.50 16.17
C SER A 32 6.17 0.79 17.47
N ALA A 33 5.90 -0.24 18.27
CA ALA A 33 5.05 -0.14 19.46
C ALA A 33 5.50 0.92 20.49
N GLY A 34 6.82 1.15 20.61
CA GLY A 34 7.41 2.08 21.57
C GLY A 34 7.62 3.51 21.05
N ASP A 35 7.47 3.75 19.76
CA ASP A 35 7.78 5.04 19.15
C ASP A 35 6.55 5.93 19.07
N SER A 36 6.73 7.25 19.15
CA SER A 36 5.63 8.21 18.91
C SER A 36 5.45 8.53 17.43
N ASN A 37 6.42 8.19 16.59
CA ASN A 37 6.43 8.55 15.18
C ASN A 37 6.24 7.34 14.27
N ILE A 38 5.66 7.62 13.11
CA ILE A 38 5.66 6.76 11.93
C ILE A 38 6.90 7.16 11.11
N ILE A 39 7.74 6.19 10.79
CA ILE A 39 8.89 6.37 9.90
C ILE A 39 8.45 6.10 8.47
N ILE A 40 8.73 7.04 7.55
CA ILE A 40 8.29 6.98 6.16
C ILE A 40 9.49 7.02 5.22
N SER A 41 9.65 5.94 4.46
CA SER A 41 10.62 5.83 3.37
C SER A 41 9.89 5.86 2.02
N GLU A 42 10.40 6.66 1.10
CA GLU A 42 9.83 6.84 -0.23
C GLU A 42 10.89 6.56 -1.30
N ALA A 43 10.52 5.80 -2.33
CA ALA A 43 11.32 5.66 -3.54
C ALA A 43 10.41 5.87 -4.76
N VAL A 44 10.71 6.86 -5.58
CA VAL A 44 9.91 7.24 -6.75
C VAL A 44 10.79 7.23 -7.98
N ARG A 45 10.25 6.81 -9.13
CA ARG A 45 10.93 6.87 -10.43
C ARG A 45 10.56 8.19 -11.10
N PRO A 46 11.48 9.16 -11.23
CA PRO A 46 11.20 10.37 -11.97
C PRO A 46 10.96 10.07 -13.46
N ASP A 47 10.17 10.91 -14.11
CA ASP A 47 9.92 10.79 -15.54
C ASP A 47 11.23 10.79 -16.34
N GLY A 48 11.34 9.85 -17.28
CA GLY A 48 12.52 9.69 -18.13
C GLY A 48 13.72 9.00 -17.47
N GLN A 49 13.64 8.58 -16.20
CA GLN A 49 14.71 7.83 -15.54
C GLN A 49 14.43 6.33 -15.44
N PRO A 50 15.47 5.47 -15.55
CA PRO A 50 15.29 4.02 -15.58
C PRO A 50 15.03 3.40 -14.20
N GLY A 51 15.35 4.10 -13.11
CA GLY A 51 15.37 3.55 -11.75
C GLY A 51 14.57 4.36 -10.75
N LEU A 52 14.16 3.68 -9.67
CA LEU A 52 13.64 4.32 -8.48
C LEU A 52 14.75 5.12 -7.79
N GLN A 53 14.43 6.34 -7.36
CA GLN A 53 15.29 7.17 -6.55
C GLN A 53 14.74 7.23 -5.14
N GLN A 54 15.58 6.84 -4.18
CA GLN A 54 15.24 6.90 -2.77
C GLN A 54 15.27 8.36 -2.30
N GLN A 55 14.18 8.78 -1.67
CA GLN A 55 14.04 10.09 -1.06
C GLN A 55 14.56 10.06 0.38
N PRO A 56 14.88 11.23 0.97
CA PRO A 56 15.13 11.32 2.40
C PRO A 56 13.97 10.73 3.21
N GLU A 57 14.30 10.07 4.31
CA GLU A 57 13.31 9.57 5.24
C GLU A 57 12.52 10.73 5.86
N LYS A 58 11.23 10.51 6.10
CA LYS A 58 10.33 11.46 6.73
C LYS A 58 9.76 10.85 8.01
N THR A 59 9.32 11.70 8.92
CA THR A 59 8.63 11.31 10.15
C THR A 59 7.26 11.98 10.24
N LEU A 60 6.30 11.24 10.78
CA LEU A 60 4.95 11.73 11.06
C LEU A 60 4.60 11.37 12.50
N ASP A 61 4.08 12.32 13.28
CA ASP A 61 3.62 12.05 14.64
C ASP A 61 2.40 11.13 14.58
N ALA A 62 2.51 9.93 15.16
CA ALA A 62 1.42 8.96 15.18
C ALA A 62 0.30 9.35 16.14
N SER A 63 0.54 10.32 17.03
CA SER A 63 -0.45 10.89 17.94
C SER A 63 -1.16 12.12 17.36
N ASP A 64 -0.78 12.55 16.15
CA ASP A 64 -1.57 13.52 15.40
C ASP A 64 -2.95 12.92 15.09
N GLY A 65 -4.01 13.65 15.47
CA GLY A 65 -5.37 13.11 15.39
C GLY A 65 -5.85 12.83 13.97
N GLU A 66 -5.33 13.55 12.97
CA GLU A 66 -5.63 13.29 11.56
C GLU A 66 -4.87 12.03 11.09
N ALA A 67 -3.58 11.90 11.43
CA ALA A 67 -2.80 10.71 11.12
C ALA A 67 -3.38 9.44 11.75
N GLU A 68 -3.76 9.48 13.04
CA GLU A 68 -4.39 8.36 13.75
C GLU A 68 -5.72 7.95 13.10
N SER A 69 -6.54 8.93 12.73
CA SER A 69 -7.82 8.70 12.05
C SER A 69 -7.62 8.04 10.69
N LEU A 70 -6.67 8.52 9.89
CA LEU A 70 -6.34 7.97 8.57
C LEU A 70 -5.83 6.53 8.66
N VAL A 71 -4.91 6.24 9.59
CA VAL A 71 -4.41 4.88 9.80
C VAL A 71 -5.53 3.95 10.29
N THR A 72 -6.41 4.43 11.17
CA THR A 72 -7.57 3.65 11.62
C THR A 72 -8.52 3.37 10.46
N GLU A 73 -8.82 4.37 9.63
CA GLU A 73 -9.66 4.22 8.43
C GLU A 73 -9.06 3.20 7.46
N LEU A 74 -7.75 3.30 7.17
CA LEU A 74 -7.04 2.36 6.31
C LEU A 74 -7.15 0.93 6.84
N TYR A 75 -6.89 0.73 8.14
CA TYR A 75 -6.97 -0.57 8.78
C TYR A 75 -8.37 -1.18 8.67
N GLU A 76 -9.43 -0.42 8.94
CA GLU A 76 -10.81 -0.92 8.82
C GLU A 76 -11.18 -1.23 7.37
N ILE A 77 -10.78 -0.39 6.41
CA ILE A 77 -11.00 -0.67 4.98
C ILE A 77 -10.34 -2.01 4.60
N LEU A 78 -9.07 -2.21 4.94
CA LEU A 78 -8.34 -3.41 4.50
C LEU A 78 -8.92 -4.71 5.09
N LYS A 79 -9.51 -4.68 6.28
CA LYS A 79 -10.17 -5.86 6.89
C LYS A 79 -11.36 -6.36 6.09
N ASP A 80 -12.09 -5.44 5.46
CA ASP A 80 -13.30 -5.76 4.70
C ASP A 80 -13.02 -6.05 3.23
N LEU A 81 -11.81 -5.72 2.74
CA LEU A 81 -11.44 -5.89 1.35
C LEU A 81 -10.99 -7.33 1.03
N PRO A 82 -11.55 -7.95 -0.02
CA PRO A 82 -11.19 -9.30 -0.39
C PRO A 82 -9.79 -9.36 -1.02
N LEU A 83 -9.16 -10.53 -0.96
CA LEU A 83 -7.87 -10.80 -1.60
C LEU A 83 -8.04 -11.71 -2.80
N GLU A 84 -7.10 -11.63 -3.74
CA GLU A 84 -7.11 -12.49 -4.92
C GLU A 84 -6.87 -13.96 -4.55
N ILE A 85 -7.59 -14.85 -5.24
CA ILE A 85 -7.48 -16.31 -5.05
C ILE A 85 -7.25 -16.94 -6.42
N PRO A 86 -6.10 -17.58 -6.66
CA PRO A 86 -4.92 -17.67 -5.79
C PRO A 86 -4.21 -16.32 -5.57
N PRO A 87 -3.45 -16.15 -4.46
CA PRO A 87 -2.65 -14.95 -4.22
C PRO A 87 -1.71 -14.61 -5.38
N GLY A 88 -1.61 -13.33 -5.75
CA GLY A 88 -0.80 -12.83 -6.86
C GLY A 88 -1.31 -13.22 -8.26
N SER A 89 -2.52 -13.78 -8.39
CA SER A 89 -3.06 -14.19 -9.69
C SER A 89 -3.46 -13.01 -10.58
N GLU A 90 -4.15 -12.02 -10.03
CA GLU A 90 -4.74 -10.90 -10.76
C GLU A 90 -4.66 -9.62 -9.93
N ASP A 91 -4.42 -8.47 -10.58
CA ASP A 91 -4.73 -7.16 -9.98
C ASP A 91 -6.26 -6.97 -9.99
N ILE A 92 -6.92 -7.58 -9.01
CA ILE A 92 -8.39 -7.61 -8.92
C ILE A 92 -9.00 -6.22 -8.77
N TYR A 93 -8.23 -5.26 -8.24
CA TYR A 93 -8.63 -3.87 -8.07
C TYR A 93 -8.41 -3.03 -9.33
N ARG A 94 -7.57 -3.48 -10.27
CA ARG A 94 -7.28 -2.83 -11.56
C ARG A 94 -6.72 -1.41 -11.39
N MET A 95 -5.86 -1.24 -10.39
CA MET A 95 -5.26 0.04 -10.04
C MET A 95 -3.75 0.08 -10.24
N ASP A 96 -3.15 -1.00 -10.74
CA ASP A 96 -1.70 -1.13 -10.89
C ASP A 96 -0.96 -0.79 -9.60
N THR A 97 -1.56 -1.13 -8.47
CA THR A 97 -1.11 -0.77 -7.13
C THR A 97 -1.33 -1.93 -6.15
N SER A 98 -0.31 -2.25 -5.36
CA SER A 98 -0.39 -3.17 -4.23
C SER A 98 -0.26 -2.40 -2.92
N ILE A 99 -1.01 -2.83 -1.92
CA ILE A 99 -0.80 -2.49 -0.52
C ILE A 99 -0.47 -3.79 0.22
N ALA A 100 0.58 -3.75 1.04
CA ALA A 100 0.82 -4.75 2.08
C ALA A 100 0.67 -4.06 3.44
N TRP A 101 -0.12 -4.65 4.31
CA TRP A 101 -0.31 -4.27 5.70
C TRP A 101 0.12 -5.43 6.59
N GLY A 102 0.87 -5.11 7.65
CA GLY A 102 1.16 -6.06 8.72
C GLY A 102 1.05 -5.39 10.08
N SER A 103 0.21 -5.95 10.95
CA SER A 103 0.12 -5.70 12.39
C SER A 103 -0.02 -7.04 13.12
N GLU A 104 -0.08 -7.02 14.46
CA GLU A 104 -0.26 -8.25 15.26
C GLU A 104 -1.52 -9.04 14.87
N ASP A 105 -2.57 -8.34 14.47
CA ASP A 105 -3.93 -8.85 14.29
C ASP A 105 -4.42 -8.87 12.83
N LEU A 106 -3.69 -8.23 11.92
CA LEU A 106 -4.02 -8.19 10.49
C LEU A 106 -2.76 -8.35 9.64
N VAL A 107 -2.79 -9.32 8.74
CA VAL A 107 -1.86 -9.43 7.62
C VAL A 107 -2.68 -9.38 6.35
N TRP A 108 -2.51 -8.34 5.56
CA TRP A 108 -3.26 -8.13 4.33
C TRP A 108 -2.29 -7.74 3.21
N HIS A 109 -2.40 -8.36 2.04
CA HIS A 109 -1.53 -8.02 0.92
C HIS A 109 -2.20 -8.41 -0.40
N ASN A 110 -2.55 -7.41 -1.21
CA ASN A 110 -2.98 -7.66 -2.58
C ASN A 110 -1.78 -7.63 -3.54
N GLY A 111 -1.75 -8.58 -4.46
CA GLY A 111 -0.75 -8.67 -5.50
C GLY A 111 -1.29 -8.36 -6.89
N GLY A 112 -0.46 -8.68 -7.87
CA GLY A 112 -0.81 -8.71 -9.28
C GLY A 112 -0.01 -9.81 -9.98
N PRO A 113 -0.38 -10.19 -11.21
CA PRO A 113 0.27 -11.27 -11.93
C PRO A 113 1.74 -10.95 -12.15
N GLN A 114 2.62 -11.83 -11.68
CA GLN A 114 4.05 -11.75 -11.97
C GLN A 114 4.45 -12.78 -13.03
N GLY A 115 5.19 -12.31 -14.05
CA GLY A 115 5.67 -13.14 -15.16
C GLY A 115 4.65 -13.34 -16.29
N CYS A 116 4.92 -14.28 -17.18
CA CYS A 116 4.11 -14.52 -18.39
C CYS A 116 2.78 -15.26 -18.10
N VAL A 117 2.62 -15.83 -16.90
CA VAL A 117 1.43 -16.58 -16.52
C VAL A 117 0.45 -15.61 -15.86
N ARG A 118 -0.62 -15.28 -16.58
CA ARG A 118 -1.78 -14.58 -16.02
C ARG A 118 -2.82 -15.62 -15.65
N ALA A 119 -3.17 -15.68 -14.38
CA ALA A 119 -4.33 -16.41 -13.89
C ALA A 119 -5.44 -15.41 -13.58
N THR A 120 -6.70 -15.83 -13.71
CA THR A 120 -7.83 -15.03 -13.23
C THR A 120 -8.05 -15.38 -11.77
N SER A 121 -8.36 -14.38 -10.95
CA SER A 121 -8.76 -14.63 -9.57
C SER A 121 -10.20 -15.13 -9.53
N ASP A 122 -10.48 -16.14 -8.71
CA ASP A 122 -11.83 -16.61 -8.37
C ASP A 122 -12.64 -15.53 -7.63
N VAL A 123 -11.94 -14.56 -7.06
CA VAL A 123 -12.50 -13.39 -6.38
C VAL A 123 -12.49 -12.19 -7.31
N GLN A 124 -13.63 -11.51 -7.44
CA GLN A 124 -13.77 -10.26 -8.17
C GLN A 124 -14.48 -9.23 -7.28
N PRO A 125 -13.79 -8.15 -6.85
CA PRO A 125 -14.38 -7.15 -5.98
C PRO A 125 -15.46 -6.35 -6.71
N SER A 126 -16.52 -6.07 -5.98
CA SER A 126 -17.60 -5.13 -6.33
C SER A 126 -17.07 -3.71 -6.53
N GLU A 127 -17.92 -2.83 -7.09
CA GLU A 127 -17.54 -1.42 -7.27
C GLU A 127 -17.27 -0.71 -5.94
N THR A 128 -18.02 -1.05 -4.89
CA THR A 128 -17.82 -0.51 -3.54
C THR A 128 -16.48 -0.93 -2.96
N GLU A 129 -16.10 -2.21 -3.08
CA GLU A 129 -14.80 -2.70 -2.62
C GLU A 129 -13.65 -2.05 -3.42
N ARG A 130 -13.81 -1.87 -4.74
CA ARG A 130 -12.82 -1.14 -5.55
C ARG A 130 -12.69 0.33 -5.13
N ALA A 131 -13.78 0.98 -4.77
CA ALA A 131 -13.76 2.33 -4.22
C ALA A 131 -13.07 2.36 -2.85
N GLY A 132 -13.30 1.36 -2.00
CA GLY A 132 -12.59 1.17 -0.74
C GLY A 132 -11.07 1.04 -0.95
N PHE A 133 -10.63 0.21 -1.90
CA PHE A 133 -9.20 0.09 -2.21
C PHE A 133 -8.62 1.40 -2.74
N ARG A 134 -9.36 2.15 -3.56
CA ARG A 134 -8.93 3.49 -3.99
C ARG A 134 -8.73 4.42 -2.81
N ARG A 135 -9.67 4.45 -1.86
CA ARG A 135 -9.53 5.24 -0.63
C ARG A 135 -8.32 4.79 0.19
N ALA A 136 -8.08 3.49 0.31
CA ALA A 136 -6.89 2.97 1.00
C ALA A 136 -5.58 3.47 0.34
N VAL A 137 -5.51 3.50 -0.99
CA VAL A 137 -4.38 4.06 -1.73
C VAL A 137 -4.22 5.57 -1.45
N ASP A 138 -5.32 6.33 -1.51
CA ASP A 138 -5.30 7.78 -1.26
C ASP A 138 -4.82 8.10 0.16
N ILE A 139 -5.29 7.35 1.17
CA ILE A 139 -4.84 7.50 2.57
C ILE A 139 -3.32 7.34 2.70
N VAL A 140 -2.73 6.34 2.05
CA VAL A 140 -1.26 6.14 2.13
C VAL A 140 -0.52 7.34 1.54
N TRP A 141 -1.00 7.92 0.45
CA TRP A 141 -0.41 9.13 -0.12
C TRP A 141 -0.61 10.36 0.77
N GLU A 142 -1.79 10.52 1.39
CA GLU A 142 -2.06 11.58 2.36
C GLU A 142 -1.09 11.52 3.54
N LEU A 143 -0.91 10.35 4.17
CA LEU A 143 0.05 10.14 5.25
C LEU A 143 1.49 10.50 4.84
N VAL A 144 1.90 10.13 3.64
CA VAL A 144 3.23 10.45 3.09
C VAL A 144 3.40 11.96 2.83
N GLY A 145 2.31 12.67 2.50
CA GLY A 145 2.28 14.11 2.28
C GLY A 145 2.24 14.94 3.57
N MET A 146 1.69 14.39 4.65
CA MET A 146 1.69 15.01 5.99
C MET A 146 3.06 14.95 6.68
N ALA A 147 3.91 14.01 6.28
CA ALA A 147 5.18 13.75 6.95
C ALA A 147 6.25 14.80 6.64
N ASN A 148 7.06 15.10 7.65
CA ASN A 148 8.13 16.08 7.58
C ASN A 148 9.50 15.40 7.44
N PRO A 149 10.45 15.98 6.68
CA PRO A 149 11.82 15.47 6.58
C PRO A 149 12.58 15.55 7.91
#